data_AF-A0A9D8N9B6-F1
#
_entry.id   AF-A0A9D8N9B6-F1
#
_cell.length_a   1.000
_cell.length_b   1.000
_cell.length_c   1.000
_cell.angle_alpha   90.00
_cell.angle_beta   90.00
_cell.angle_gamma   90.00
#
_symmetry.space_group_name_H-M   'P 1'
#
loop_
_entity.id
_entity.type
_entity.pdbx_description
1 polymer ?
#
loop_
_entity_poly.entity_id
_entity_poly.type
_entity_poly.pdbx_seq_one_letter_code
_entity_poly.pdbx_strand_id
1 'polypeptide(L)'
;MFNRYSTVFVVIVALSLLLGLTCCTNDSYKTGDSDLSYLHADFVVARTATAQQVVEAVNDDGELLSFDEPYECKWATEANNTYRALLYYTFNKLEDKAPHAVSLINVPVLTPKPLAEGEPVGNDPVGFESMWLSKAQPYLNLSILLKTGTADGLDSKQIVGIVKNHVEDNTDGTQTHHMSFYHRQNGVPEYYTTRLYVSIPTADYHSGDTVVLTIYTYIGVVERRIVL
;
A
#
# COMPACT_ATOMS: atom_id res chain seq x y z
N MET A 1 68.06 -9.10 41.37
CA MET A 1 67.13 -9.88 40.52
C MET A 1 65.68 -9.60 40.96
N PHE A 2 65.20 -8.36 40.86
CA PHE A 2 63.81 -7.95 41.17
C PHE A 2 63.65 -6.54 40.61
N ASN A 3 63.50 -6.38 39.28
CA ASN A 3 63.04 -5.08 38.74
C ASN A 3 62.51 -5.17 37.31
N ARG A 4 63.04 -6.08 36.47
CA ARG A 4 62.60 -6.20 35.07
C ARG A 4 61.14 -6.66 34.91
N TYR A 5 60.65 -7.53 35.79
CA TYR A 5 59.25 -7.97 35.75
C TYR A 5 58.27 -6.87 36.20
N SER A 6 58.68 -6.01 37.14
CA SER A 6 57.83 -4.91 37.63
C SER A 6 57.64 -3.84 36.55
N THR A 7 58.69 -3.45 35.83
CA THR A 7 58.57 -2.45 34.76
C THR A 7 57.76 -2.98 33.58
N VAL A 8 57.95 -4.24 33.18
CA VAL A 8 57.16 -4.85 32.08
C VAL A 8 55.69 -4.99 32.49
N PHE A 9 55.40 -5.37 33.73
CA PHE A 9 54.03 -5.47 34.22
C PHE A 9 53.34 -4.11 34.30
N VAL A 10 54.04 -3.07 34.77
CA VAL A 10 53.53 -1.69 34.79
C VAL A 10 53.27 -1.17 33.37
N VAL A 11 54.14 -1.47 32.40
CA VAL A 11 53.94 -1.07 31.00
C VAL A 11 52.75 -1.82 30.37
N ILE A 12 52.59 -3.13 30.64
CA ILE A 12 51.45 -3.91 30.13
C ILE A 12 50.14 -3.42 30.75
N VAL A 13 50.10 -3.14 32.07
CA VAL A 13 48.92 -2.59 32.75
C VAL A 13 48.61 -1.18 32.23
N ALA A 14 49.61 -0.33 32.04
CA ALA A 14 49.41 1.01 31.48
C ALA A 14 48.89 0.98 30.03
N LEU A 15 49.38 0.05 29.20
CA LEU A 15 48.93 -0.12 27.82
C LEU A 15 47.52 -0.71 27.73
N SER A 16 47.16 -1.63 28.63
CA SER A 16 45.80 -2.18 28.72
C SER A 16 44.79 -1.20 29.34
N LEU A 17 45.24 -0.26 30.19
CA LEU A 17 44.43 0.88 30.64
C LEU A 17 44.22 1.92 29.51
N LEU A 18 45.22 2.12 28.63
CA LEU A 18 45.11 3.00 27.47
C LEU A 18 44.20 2.43 26.37
N LEU A 19 44.21 1.11 26.18
CA LEU A 19 43.34 0.39 25.23
C LEU A 19 41.90 0.20 25.75
N GLY A 20 41.65 0.40 27.04
CA GLY A 20 40.32 0.30 27.66
C GLY A 20 39.43 1.53 27.45
N LEU A 21 39.98 2.67 27.01
CA LEU A 21 39.26 3.92 26.81
C LEU A 21 38.71 4.11 25.39
N THR A 22 38.96 3.16 24.48
CA THR A 22 38.38 3.17 23.11
C THR A 22 37.26 2.14 22.94
N CYS A 23 36.77 1.54 24.03
CA CYS A 23 35.59 0.69 23.99
C CYS A 23 34.34 1.57 23.99
N CYS A 24 33.67 1.59 22.84
CA CYS A 24 32.33 2.10 22.62
C CYS A 24 32.10 3.51 23.18
N THR A 25 32.37 4.52 22.36
CA THR A 25 31.44 5.64 22.31
C THR A 25 30.08 5.02 22.01
N ASN A 26 29.28 4.76 23.05
CA ASN A 26 27.83 4.75 22.90
C ASN A 26 27.55 6.17 22.42
N ASP A 27 27.51 6.36 21.10
CA ASP A 27 26.78 7.49 20.56
C ASP A 27 25.42 7.40 21.24
N SER A 28 25.18 8.33 22.16
CA SER A 28 23.89 8.49 22.80
C SER A 28 22.89 8.33 21.68
N TYR A 29 22.07 7.27 21.74
CA TYR A 29 21.03 7.05 20.73
C TYR A 29 20.30 8.38 20.68
N LYS A 30 20.56 9.17 19.62
CA LYS A 30 19.82 10.39 19.39
C LYS A 30 18.45 9.83 19.07
N THR A 31 17.59 9.75 20.06
CA THR A 31 16.15 9.78 19.86
C THR A 31 15.89 11.12 19.20
N GLY A 32 16.16 11.15 17.90
CA GLY A 32 16.26 12.31 17.07
C GLY A 32 15.05 12.27 16.19
N ASP A 33 14.20 13.24 16.39
CA ASP A 33 13.24 13.62 15.38
C ASP A 33 13.97 13.80 14.05
N SER A 34 13.58 13.03 13.04
CA SER A 34 14.24 12.95 11.73
C SER A 34 13.16 13.07 10.66
N ASP A 35 13.55 13.32 9.41
CA ASP A 35 12.56 13.45 8.32
C ASP A 35 11.68 12.20 8.17
N LEU A 36 12.20 11.02 8.54
CA LEU A 36 11.43 9.76 8.56
C LEU A 36 10.42 9.68 9.70
N SER A 37 10.59 10.45 10.78
CA SER A 37 9.63 10.53 11.89
C SER A 37 8.27 11.09 11.44
N TYR A 38 8.25 11.81 10.32
CA TYR A 38 7.07 12.42 9.75
C TYR A 38 6.61 11.73 8.45
N LEU A 39 7.09 10.51 8.18
CA LEU A 39 6.68 9.75 7.01
C LEU A 39 5.28 9.17 7.21
N HIS A 40 4.39 9.46 6.27
CA HIS A 40 3.04 8.95 6.17
C HIS A 40 2.88 8.07 4.93
N ALA A 41 1.87 7.22 4.94
CA ALA A 41 1.54 6.33 3.83
C ALA A 41 0.02 6.21 3.71
N ASP A 42 -0.56 6.96 2.78
CA ASP A 42 -2.01 7.08 2.66
C ASP A 42 -2.50 6.70 1.27
N PHE A 43 -3.70 6.11 1.23
CA PHE A 43 -4.45 6.05 -0.01
C PHE A 43 -5.03 7.43 -0.31
N VAL A 44 -4.86 7.89 -1.54
CA VAL A 44 -5.22 9.24 -1.96
C VAL A 44 -5.92 9.25 -3.31
N VAL A 45 -6.67 10.32 -3.55
CA VAL A 45 -7.03 10.79 -4.89
C VAL A 45 -6.06 11.91 -5.24
N ALA A 46 -5.08 11.61 -6.09
CA ALA A 46 -4.05 12.53 -6.56
C ALA A 46 -4.53 13.28 -7.81
N ARG A 47 -4.35 14.61 -7.86
CA ARG A 47 -4.72 15.44 -9.01
C ARG A 47 -3.48 15.93 -9.77
N THR A 48 -3.51 15.76 -11.08
CA THR A 48 -2.52 16.36 -11.98
C THR A 48 -2.94 17.77 -12.41
N ALA A 49 -1.98 18.68 -12.55
CA ALA A 49 -2.21 19.98 -13.23
C ALA A 49 -1.87 19.88 -14.71
N THR A 50 -0.73 19.28 -15.03
CA THR A 50 -0.32 18.91 -16.39
C THR A 50 -0.04 17.41 -16.44
N ALA A 51 0.14 16.85 -17.64
CA ALA A 51 0.49 15.45 -17.79
C ALA A 51 1.70 15.09 -16.92
N GLN A 52 1.57 14.03 -16.11
CA GLN A 52 2.60 13.49 -15.22
C GLN A 52 2.97 14.38 -14.03
N GLN A 53 2.37 15.55 -13.86
CA GLN A 53 2.68 16.46 -12.76
C GLN A 53 1.55 16.50 -11.73
N VAL A 54 1.71 15.75 -10.64
CA VAL A 54 0.76 15.73 -9.52
C VAL A 54 1.04 16.92 -8.61
N VAL A 55 0.02 17.74 -8.34
CA VAL A 55 0.18 18.99 -7.57
C VAL A 55 -0.53 18.97 -6.23
N GLU A 56 -1.51 18.09 -6.08
CA GLU A 56 -2.24 17.90 -4.82
C GLU A 56 -2.78 16.48 -4.72
N ALA A 57 -3.14 16.09 -3.51
CA ALA A 57 -3.83 14.84 -3.24
C ALA A 57 -4.82 15.02 -2.09
N VAL A 58 -5.92 14.26 -2.09
CA VAL A 58 -6.83 14.17 -0.94
C VAL A 58 -6.79 12.75 -0.41
N ASN A 59 -6.44 12.57 0.87
CA ASN A 59 -6.38 11.24 1.47
C ASN A 59 -7.77 10.69 1.82
N ASP A 60 -7.81 9.43 2.23
CA ASP A 60 -9.05 8.73 2.61
C ASP A 60 -9.76 9.32 3.83
N ASP A 61 -9.07 10.13 4.64
CA ASP A 61 -9.65 10.88 5.75
C ASP A 61 -10.20 12.26 5.34
N GLY A 62 -9.99 12.66 4.09
CA GLY A 62 -10.44 13.95 3.54
C GLY A 62 -9.45 15.09 3.74
N GLU A 63 -8.21 14.80 4.17
CA GLU A 63 -7.16 15.81 4.28
C GLU A 63 -6.61 16.15 2.89
N LEU A 64 -6.60 17.45 2.58
CA LEU A 64 -5.97 17.99 1.40
C LEU A 64 -4.46 18.16 1.63
N LEU A 65 -3.68 17.58 0.74
CA LEU A 65 -2.22 17.64 0.69
C LEU A 65 -1.83 18.43 -0.56
N SER A 66 -1.51 19.71 -0.40
CA SER A 66 -1.04 20.56 -1.50
C SER A 66 0.48 20.59 -1.52
N PHE A 67 1.10 20.34 -2.68
CA PHE A 67 2.56 20.29 -2.82
C PHE A 67 3.13 21.62 -3.32
N ASP A 68 4.24 22.06 -2.73
CA ASP A 68 4.97 23.24 -3.20
C ASP A 68 5.61 23.01 -4.58
N GLU A 69 6.14 21.80 -4.78
CA GLU A 69 6.70 21.35 -6.05
C GLU A 69 5.88 20.16 -6.58
N PRO A 70 5.49 20.16 -7.88
CA PRO A 70 4.78 19.03 -8.46
C PRO A 70 5.58 17.73 -8.36
N TYR A 71 4.93 16.64 -7.99
CA TYR A 71 5.52 15.31 -8.02
C TYR A 71 5.42 14.72 -9.43
N GLU A 72 6.57 14.35 -9.99
CA GLU A 72 6.69 13.75 -11.32
C GLU A 72 6.28 12.26 -11.30
N CYS A 73 5.23 11.93 -12.02
CA CYS A 73 4.56 10.64 -12.00
C CYS A 73 4.29 10.12 -13.43
N LYS A 74 5.22 9.31 -13.95
CA LYS A 74 5.21 8.86 -15.37
C LYS A 74 3.92 8.15 -15.81
N TRP A 75 3.23 7.49 -14.89
CA TRP A 75 2.01 6.74 -15.20
C TRP A 75 0.74 7.61 -15.20
N ALA A 76 0.79 8.82 -14.63
CA ALA A 76 -0.34 9.74 -14.57
C ALA A 76 -0.36 10.65 -15.81
N THR A 77 -0.68 10.09 -16.98
CA THR A 77 -0.41 10.72 -18.29
C THR A 77 -1.33 11.87 -18.69
N GLU A 78 -2.48 12.05 -18.04
CA GLU A 78 -3.48 13.04 -18.43
C GLU A 78 -3.34 14.31 -17.57
N ALA A 79 -3.49 15.47 -18.22
CA ALA A 79 -3.55 16.76 -17.53
C ALA A 79 -4.94 16.98 -16.90
N ASN A 80 -5.01 17.72 -15.79
CA ASN A 80 -6.25 18.05 -15.09
C ASN A 80 -7.11 16.81 -14.76
N ASN A 81 -6.47 15.70 -14.39
CA ASN A 81 -7.14 14.44 -14.10
C ASN A 81 -6.86 13.99 -12.66
N THR A 82 -7.68 13.06 -12.16
CA THR A 82 -7.48 12.44 -10.86
C THR A 82 -7.12 10.97 -10.99
N TYR A 83 -6.33 10.50 -10.03
CA TYR A 83 -5.82 9.13 -9.99
C TYR A 83 -5.87 8.59 -8.57
N ARG A 84 -6.28 7.33 -8.42
CA ARG A 84 -6.19 6.61 -7.15
C ARG A 84 -4.77 6.10 -6.95
N ALA A 85 -4.19 6.37 -5.79
CA ALA A 85 -2.80 6.01 -5.50
C ALA A 85 -2.57 5.74 -4.01
N LEU A 86 -1.45 5.07 -3.71
CA LEU A 86 -0.81 5.04 -2.40
C LEU A 86 0.33 6.07 -2.44
N LEU A 87 0.22 7.09 -1.61
CA LEU A 87 1.18 8.18 -1.48
C LEU A 87 2.02 7.97 -0.22
N TYR A 88 3.33 7.93 -0.38
CA TYR A 88 4.29 8.12 0.69
C TYR A 88 4.73 9.57 0.70
N TYR A 89 4.65 10.25 1.84
CA TYR A 89 4.99 11.66 1.95
C TYR A 89 5.47 12.00 3.35
N THR A 90 6.35 13.00 3.47
CA THR A 90 6.72 13.56 4.78
C THR A 90 5.86 14.78 5.06
N PHE A 91 5.26 14.84 6.26
CA PHE A 91 4.47 16.00 6.66
C PHE A 91 4.50 16.20 8.18
N ASN A 92 5.21 17.24 8.60
CA ASN A 92 5.19 17.72 9.98
C ASN A 92 4.16 18.85 10.10
N LYS A 93 2.97 18.52 10.62
CA LYS A 93 1.87 19.49 10.80
C LYS A 93 2.17 20.59 11.83
N LEU A 94 3.26 20.46 12.60
CA LEU A 94 3.70 21.48 13.55
C LEU A 94 4.56 22.57 12.88
N GLU A 95 5.02 22.32 11.65
CA GLU A 95 5.76 23.27 10.84
C GLU A 95 4.86 23.88 9.76
N ASP A 96 5.11 25.13 9.41
CA ASP A 96 4.45 25.82 8.30
C ASP A 96 5.14 25.46 6.98
N LYS A 97 5.10 24.17 6.64
CA LYS A 97 5.68 23.62 5.40
C LYS A 97 4.67 22.72 4.71
N ALA A 98 4.65 22.77 3.38
CA ALA A 98 3.86 21.85 2.59
C ALA A 98 4.34 20.40 2.78
N PRO A 99 3.43 19.40 2.64
CA PRO A 99 3.83 18.00 2.54
C PRO A 99 4.79 17.78 1.37
N HIS A 100 5.81 16.94 1.58
CA HIS A 100 6.75 16.54 0.52
C HIS A 100 6.45 15.11 0.06
N ALA A 101 6.00 14.96 -1.18
CA ALA A 101 5.73 13.66 -1.78
C ALA A 101 7.04 12.88 -2.04
N VAL A 102 7.15 11.69 -1.48
CA VAL A 102 8.32 10.80 -1.59
C VAL A 102 8.11 9.76 -2.69
N SER A 103 6.91 9.16 -2.76
CA SER A 103 6.59 8.16 -3.77
C SER A 103 5.09 8.08 -4.01
N LEU A 104 4.70 7.80 -5.26
CA LEU A 104 3.31 7.60 -5.64
C LEU A 104 3.15 6.30 -6.43
N ILE A 105 2.41 5.36 -5.84
CA ILE A 105 2.16 4.04 -6.42
C ILE A 105 0.71 4.00 -6.91
N ASN A 106 0.50 3.63 -8.17
CA ASN A 106 -0.84 3.48 -8.73
C ASN A 106 -1.62 2.40 -7.95
N VAL A 107 -2.87 2.72 -7.58
CA VAL A 107 -3.82 1.77 -6.99
C VAL A 107 -4.94 1.58 -8.01
N PRO A 108 -5.02 0.42 -8.69
CA PRO A 108 -6.06 0.17 -9.68
C PRO A 108 -7.46 0.32 -9.10
N VAL A 109 -8.31 1.06 -9.82
CA VAL A 109 -9.73 1.17 -9.51
C VAL A 109 -10.49 0.12 -10.31
N LEU A 110 -11.04 -0.88 -9.62
CA LEU A 110 -11.74 -2.01 -10.21
C LEU A 110 -13.25 -1.79 -10.15
N THR A 111 -13.82 -1.24 -11.21
CA THR A 111 -15.28 -1.12 -11.35
C THR A 111 -15.91 -2.52 -11.49
N PRO A 112 -16.85 -2.91 -10.60
CA PRO A 112 -17.52 -4.20 -10.69
C PRO A 112 -18.30 -4.34 -12.00
N LYS A 113 -18.16 -5.48 -12.67
CA LYS A 113 -18.87 -5.79 -13.92
C LYS A 113 -19.41 -7.22 -13.90
N PRO A 114 -20.56 -7.51 -14.54
CA PRO A 114 -20.98 -8.88 -14.72
C PRO A 114 -19.95 -9.63 -15.59
N LEU A 115 -19.74 -10.91 -15.31
CA LEU A 115 -18.88 -11.76 -16.13
C LEU A 115 -19.54 -11.94 -17.51
N ALA A 116 -18.82 -11.63 -18.58
CA ALA A 116 -19.40 -11.74 -19.92
C ALA A 116 -19.55 -13.21 -20.33
N GLU A 117 -20.49 -13.49 -21.25
CA GLU A 117 -20.69 -14.84 -21.75
C GLU A 117 -19.40 -15.37 -22.41
N GLY A 118 -18.98 -16.57 -22.02
CA GLY A 118 -17.74 -17.18 -22.52
C GLY A 118 -16.45 -16.67 -21.87
N GLU A 119 -16.50 -15.68 -20.97
CA GLU A 119 -15.32 -15.31 -20.19
C GLU A 119 -14.99 -16.39 -19.16
N PRO A 120 -13.69 -16.72 -18.98
CA PRO A 120 -13.26 -17.62 -17.91
C PRO A 120 -13.63 -17.02 -16.56
N VAL A 121 -14.10 -17.86 -15.62
CA VAL A 121 -14.57 -17.45 -14.28
C VAL A 121 -13.54 -16.65 -13.48
N GLY A 122 -12.24 -16.91 -13.70
CA GLY A 122 -11.15 -16.20 -13.05
C GLY A 122 -11.16 -16.37 -11.53
N ASN A 123 -10.95 -17.60 -11.08
CA ASN A 123 -10.93 -17.98 -9.67
C ASN A 123 -9.57 -18.52 -9.21
N ASP A 124 -8.49 -18.15 -9.91
CA ASP A 124 -7.14 -18.55 -9.49
C ASP A 124 -6.86 -17.98 -8.08
N PRO A 125 -6.36 -18.80 -7.15
CA PRO A 125 -6.35 -18.45 -5.73
C PRO A 125 -5.44 -17.25 -5.43
N VAL A 126 -5.86 -16.43 -4.47
CA VAL A 126 -5.08 -15.32 -3.90
C VAL A 126 -5.05 -15.41 -2.39
N GLY A 127 -4.15 -14.67 -1.73
CA GLY A 127 -4.28 -14.39 -0.30
C GLY A 127 -5.13 -13.14 -0.08
N PHE A 128 -5.93 -13.14 0.97
CA PHE A 128 -6.67 -11.97 1.43
C PHE A 128 -6.03 -11.43 2.71
N GLU A 129 -5.71 -10.14 2.74
CA GLU A 129 -5.16 -9.50 3.93
C GLU A 129 -6.18 -8.58 4.61
N SER A 130 -6.78 -7.64 3.89
CA SER A 130 -7.70 -6.67 4.48
C SER A 130 -8.68 -6.06 3.48
N MET A 131 -9.78 -5.54 4.02
CA MET A 131 -10.82 -4.79 3.29
C MET A 131 -11.35 -3.68 4.20
N TRP A 132 -11.42 -2.44 3.70
CA TRP A 132 -11.84 -1.28 4.48
C TRP A 132 -12.45 -0.19 3.60
N LEU A 133 -13.40 0.56 4.15
CA LEU A 133 -13.94 1.75 3.48
C LEU A 133 -13.04 2.95 3.73
N SER A 134 -12.87 3.77 2.70
CA SER A 134 -12.40 5.13 2.86
C SER A 134 -13.45 5.94 3.62
N LYS A 135 -12.98 6.86 4.48
CA LYS A 135 -13.86 7.65 5.34
C LYS A 135 -14.51 8.81 4.59
N ALA A 136 -13.77 9.42 3.67
CA ALA A 136 -14.19 10.61 2.93
C ALA A 136 -14.22 10.40 1.41
N GLN A 137 -13.52 9.40 0.88
CA GLN A 137 -13.53 9.10 -0.56
C GLN A 137 -14.49 7.94 -0.86
N PRO A 138 -15.11 7.90 -2.05
CA PRO A 138 -16.07 6.85 -2.40
C PRO A 138 -15.34 5.57 -2.85
N TYR A 139 -14.58 4.94 -1.96
CA TYR A 139 -13.84 3.71 -2.25
C TYR A 139 -13.94 2.67 -1.13
N LEU A 140 -14.15 1.41 -1.55
CA LEU A 140 -13.85 0.22 -0.77
C LEU A 140 -12.46 -0.29 -1.18
N ASN A 141 -11.51 -0.30 -0.26
CA ASN A 141 -10.13 -0.68 -0.52
C ASN A 141 -9.88 -2.14 -0.15
N LEU A 142 -8.97 -2.79 -0.87
CA LEU A 142 -8.54 -4.16 -0.64
C LEU A 142 -7.02 -4.27 -0.61
N SER A 143 -6.51 -5.14 0.27
CA SER A 143 -5.14 -5.66 0.23
C SER A 143 -5.17 -7.15 -0.09
N ILE A 144 -4.61 -7.51 -1.25
CA ILE A 144 -4.58 -8.86 -1.80
C ILE A 144 -3.12 -9.31 -1.90
N LEU A 145 -2.86 -10.58 -1.60
CA LEU A 145 -1.55 -11.20 -1.70
C LEU A 145 -1.51 -12.10 -2.92
N LEU A 146 -0.80 -11.69 -3.97
CA LEU A 146 -0.66 -12.44 -5.22
C LEU A 146 0.61 -13.28 -5.18
N LYS A 147 0.53 -14.55 -5.61
CA LYS A 147 1.74 -15.31 -5.94
C LYS A 147 2.19 -14.96 -7.35
N THR A 148 3.48 -14.67 -7.50
CA THR A 148 4.07 -14.24 -8.77
C THR A 148 5.49 -14.77 -8.93
N GLY A 149 6.05 -14.55 -10.12
CA GLY A 149 7.33 -15.06 -10.56
C GLY A 149 7.66 -14.52 -11.94
N THR A 150 8.88 -14.76 -12.39
CA THR A 150 9.28 -14.39 -13.76
C THR A 150 8.61 -15.35 -14.74
N ALA A 151 7.86 -14.81 -15.70
CA ALA A 151 7.30 -15.57 -16.80
C ALA A 151 8.14 -15.33 -18.07
N ASP A 152 8.41 -16.39 -18.83
CA ASP A 152 9.20 -16.32 -20.07
C ASP A 152 8.39 -15.81 -21.27
N GLY A 153 7.06 -15.74 -21.15
CA GLY A 153 6.15 -15.26 -22.19
C GLY A 153 5.96 -13.74 -22.16
N LEU A 154 6.11 -13.09 -23.31
CA LEU A 154 5.91 -11.63 -23.50
C LEU A 154 4.53 -11.12 -23.05
N ASP A 155 3.52 -11.98 -23.03
CA ASP A 155 2.12 -11.64 -22.70
C ASP A 155 1.60 -12.26 -21.39
N SER A 156 2.45 -12.94 -20.61
CA SER A 156 2.05 -13.55 -19.34
C SER A 156 1.87 -12.49 -18.27
N LYS A 157 0.66 -11.92 -18.19
CA LYS A 157 0.24 -11.00 -17.12
C LYS A 157 -0.92 -11.57 -16.34
N GLN A 158 -0.82 -11.50 -15.02
CA GLN A 158 -1.97 -11.78 -14.16
C GLN A 158 -3.07 -10.75 -14.43
N ILE A 159 -4.32 -11.18 -14.36
CA ILE A 159 -5.50 -10.34 -14.57
C ILE A 159 -6.29 -10.31 -13.27
N VAL A 160 -6.64 -9.13 -12.80
CA VAL A 160 -7.47 -8.93 -11.61
C VAL A 160 -8.67 -8.06 -11.93
N GLY A 161 -9.77 -8.27 -11.21
CA GLY A 161 -11.02 -7.54 -11.42
C GLY A 161 -12.03 -7.81 -10.31
N ILE A 162 -13.23 -7.24 -10.45
CA ILE A 162 -14.37 -7.54 -9.58
C ILE A 162 -15.53 -7.98 -10.46
N VAL A 163 -16.02 -9.20 -10.25
CA VAL A 163 -17.24 -9.70 -10.86
C VAL A 163 -18.43 -9.27 -10.01
N LYS A 164 -19.43 -8.65 -10.62
CA LYS A 164 -20.76 -8.44 -10.03
C LYS A 164 -21.58 -9.71 -10.28
N ASN A 165 -21.86 -10.48 -9.22
CA ASN A 165 -22.55 -11.77 -9.34
C ASN A 165 -24.06 -11.55 -9.41
N HIS A 166 -24.64 -11.02 -8.33
CA HIS A 166 -26.06 -10.72 -8.21
C HIS A 166 -26.31 -9.65 -7.14
N VAL A 167 -27.53 -9.14 -7.10
CA VAL A 167 -27.98 -8.16 -6.10
C VAL A 167 -29.25 -8.70 -5.46
N GLU A 168 -29.36 -8.56 -4.14
CA GLU A 168 -30.53 -8.92 -3.35
C GLU A 168 -31.16 -7.65 -2.76
N ASP A 169 -32.46 -7.47 -2.98
CA ASP A 169 -33.20 -6.39 -2.33
C ASP A 169 -33.56 -6.80 -0.90
N ASN A 170 -33.22 -5.96 0.08
CA ASN A 170 -33.53 -6.19 1.48
C ASN A 170 -34.89 -5.56 1.84
N THR A 171 -35.53 -6.07 2.90
CA THR A 171 -36.85 -5.58 3.35
C THR A 171 -36.84 -4.14 3.87
N ASP A 172 -35.69 -3.61 4.26
CA ASP A 172 -35.49 -2.25 4.74
C ASP A 172 -35.22 -1.24 3.61
N GLY A 173 -35.24 -1.69 2.35
CA GLY A 173 -35.00 -0.87 1.17
C GLY A 173 -33.53 -0.72 0.77
N THR A 174 -32.59 -1.29 1.53
CA THR A 174 -31.18 -1.41 1.13
C THR A 174 -30.95 -2.58 0.18
N GLN A 175 -29.79 -2.64 -0.47
CA GLN A 175 -29.40 -3.76 -1.33
C GLN A 175 -28.16 -4.48 -0.80
N THR A 176 -28.13 -5.81 -0.95
CA THR A 176 -26.91 -6.61 -0.76
C THR A 176 -26.32 -6.95 -2.13
N HIS A 177 -25.13 -6.41 -2.43
CA HIS A 177 -24.40 -6.61 -3.68
C HIS A 177 -23.37 -7.73 -3.49
N HIS A 178 -23.61 -8.87 -4.15
CA HIS A 178 -22.71 -10.01 -4.12
C HIS A 178 -21.70 -9.89 -5.25
N MET A 179 -20.41 -9.91 -4.88
CA MET A 179 -19.29 -9.73 -5.79
C MET A 179 -18.23 -10.79 -5.58
N SER A 180 -17.42 -11.07 -6.60
CA SER A 180 -16.25 -11.94 -6.50
C SER A 180 -14.99 -11.20 -6.90
N PHE A 181 -13.89 -11.40 -6.17
CA PHE A 181 -12.58 -11.00 -6.64
C PHE A 181 -12.16 -11.91 -7.80
N TYR A 182 -12.05 -11.33 -8.99
CA TYR A 182 -11.60 -12.02 -10.19
C TYR A 182 -10.08 -12.08 -10.21
N HIS A 183 -9.53 -13.27 -10.43
CA HIS A 183 -8.10 -13.43 -10.65
C HIS A 183 -7.81 -14.53 -11.68
N ARG A 184 -6.94 -14.20 -12.63
CA ARG A 184 -6.29 -15.16 -13.52
C ARG A 184 -4.79 -15.04 -13.39
N GLN A 185 -4.16 -16.12 -12.96
CA GLN A 185 -2.71 -16.29 -12.88
C GLN A 185 -2.07 -16.24 -14.27
N ASN A 186 -2.80 -16.68 -15.30
CA ASN A 186 -2.44 -16.55 -16.72
C ASN A 186 -1.03 -17.09 -17.06
N GLY A 187 -0.67 -18.23 -16.46
CA GLY A 187 0.61 -18.90 -16.68
C GLY A 187 1.81 -18.24 -16.00
N VAL A 188 1.61 -17.17 -15.22
CA VAL A 188 2.68 -16.59 -14.39
C VAL A 188 3.04 -17.56 -13.27
N PRO A 189 4.32 -17.91 -13.04
CA PRO A 189 4.68 -18.82 -11.96
C PRO A 189 4.34 -18.26 -10.57
N GLU A 190 4.12 -19.16 -9.61
CA GLU A 190 3.68 -18.82 -8.25
C GLU A 190 4.82 -18.96 -7.22
N TYR A 191 5.96 -18.31 -7.45
CA TYR A 191 7.19 -18.52 -6.68
C TYR A 191 7.26 -17.73 -5.37
N TYR A 192 6.84 -16.47 -5.38
CA TYR A 192 6.87 -15.59 -4.20
C TYR A 192 5.61 -14.74 -4.12
N THR A 193 5.34 -14.18 -2.94
CA THR A 193 4.14 -13.37 -2.70
C THR A 193 4.46 -11.89 -2.86
N THR A 194 3.62 -11.16 -3.59
CA THR A 194 3.59 -9.70 -3.64
C THR A 194 2.25 -9.19 -3.12
N ARG A 195 2.24 -7.98 -2.58
CA ARG A 195 1.00 -7.32 -2.16
C ARG A 195 0.48 -6.45 -3.31
N LEU A 196 -0.80 -6.57 -3.58
CA LEU A 196 -1.55 -5.73 -4.50
C LEU A 196 -2.62 -4.97 -3.70
N TYR A 197 -2.60 -3.64 -3.84
CA TYR A 197 -3.68 -2.78 -3.39
C TYR A 197 -4.60 -2.44 -4.55
N VAL A 198 -5.92 -2.51 -4.32
CA VAL A 198 -6.94 -2.08 -5.28
C VAL A 198 -8.07 -1.34 -4.56
N SER A 199 -8.81 -0.53 -5.31
CA SER A 199 -10.01 0.15 -4.81
C SER A 199 -11.21 -0.19 -5.69
N ILE A 200 -12.36 -0.39 -5.07
CA ILE A 200 -13.66 -0.54 -5.74
C ILE A 200 -14.39 0.80 -5.56
N PRO A 201 -14.84 1.46 -6.64
CA PRO A 201 -15.59 2.71 -6.51
C PRO A 201 -16.95 2.43 -5.86
N THR A 202 -17.36 3.25 -4.90
CA THR A 202 -18.62 3.10 -4.16
C THR A 202 -19.64 4.22 -4.43
N ALA A 203 -19.33 5.15 -5.32
CA ALA A 203 -20.17 6.33 -5.59
C ALA A 203 -21.57 6.02 -6.12
N ASP A 204 -21.73 4.87 -6.80
CA ASP A 204 -23.00 4.46 -7.41
C ASP A 204 -23.88 3.61 -6.49
N TYR A 205 -23.46 3.38 -5.24
CA TYR A 205 -24.22 2.59 -4.26
C TYR A 205 -24.91 3.50 -3.24
N HIS A 206 -26.00 3.02 -2.66
CA HIS A 206 -26.72 3.77 -1.64
C HIS A 206 -26.09 3.54 -0.26
N SER A 207 -26.16 4.56 0.61
CA SER A 207 -25.71 4.41 1.99
C SER A 207 -26.58 3.37 2.71
N GLY A 208 -25.93 2.46 3.44
CA GLY A 208 -26.58 1.32 4.08
C GLY A 208 -26.60 0.05 3.21
N ASP A 209 -26.30 0.14 1.91
CA ASP A 209 -26.10 -1.05 1.08
C ASP A 209 -24.97 -1.91 1.65
N THR A 210 -25.04 -3.22 1.42
CA THR A 210 -23.98 -4.15 1.83
C THR A 210 -23.24 -4.70 0.62
N VAL A 211 -21.92 -4.74 0.67
CA VAL A 211 -21.10 -5.57 -0.22
C VAL A 211 -20.75 -6.88 0.47
N VAL A 212 -20.98 -7.99 -0.23
CA VAL A 212 -20.45 -9.32 0.10
C VAL A 212 -19.43 -9.68 -0.98
N LEU A 213 -18.16 -9.76 -0.60
CA LEU A 213 -17.05 -10.08 -1.50
C LEU A 213 -16.57 -11.50 -1.25
N THR A 214 -16.72 -12.36 -2.26
CA THR A 214 -16.19 -13.73 -2.32
C THR A 214 -14.77 -13.72 -2.89
N ILE A 215 -13.85 -14.39 -2.22
CA ILE A 215 -12.43 -14.46 -2.60
C ILE A 215 -11.99 -15.92 -2.57
N TYR A 216 -11.45 -16.41 -3.69
CA TYR A 216 -10.89 -17.75 -3.79
C TYR A 216 -9.45 -17.73 -3.26
N THR A 217 -9.15 -18.55 -2.25
CA THR A 217 -7.82 -18.62 -1.64
C THR A 217 -7.26 -20.04 -1.69
N TYR A 218 -5.96 -20.18 -1.42
CA TYR A 218 -5.28 -21.48 -1.36
C TYR A 218 -5.83 -22.43 -0.29
N ILE A 219 -6.56 -21.92 0.71
CA ILE A 219 -7.14 -22.71 1.80
C ILE A 219 -8.67 -22.83 1.70
N GLY A 220 -9.27 -22.38 0.60
CA GLY A 220 -10.71 -22.37 0.38
C GLY A 220 -11.28 -20.98 0.11
N VAL A 221 -12.61 -20.87 0.15
CA VAL A 221 -13.31 -19.62 -0.14
C VAL A 221 -13.40 -18.77 1.13
N VAL A 222 -13.06 -17.49 0.99
CA VAL A 222 -13.25 -16.47 2.03
C VAL A 222 -14.36 -15.53 1.58
N GLU A 223 -15.29 -15.23 2.47
CA GLU A 223 -16.29 -14.18 2.28
C GLU A 223 -16.06 -13.03 3.25
N ARG A 224 -16.22 -11.80 2.74
CA ARG A 224 -16.10 -10.58 3.52
C ARG A 224 -17.31 -9.71 3.28
N ARG A 225 -17.88 -9.20 4.37
CA ARG A 225 -19.09 -8.37 4.36
C ARG A 225 -18.75 -7.00 4.92
N ILE A 226 -19.24 -5.95 4.27
CA ILE A 226 -19.14 -4.56 4.75
C ILE A 226 -20.38 -3.76 4.34
N VAL A 227 -20.83 -2.85 5.21
CA VAL A 227 -21.92 -1.90 4.94
C VAL A 227 -21.30 -0.62 4.41
N LEU A 228 -21.83 -0.08 3.31
CA LEU A 228 -21.41 1.13 2.61
C LEU A 228 -21.99 2.40 3.22
#